data_AF-A0A7J9A1Y7-F1
#
_entry.id   AF-A0A7J9A1Y7-F1
#
_cell.length_a   1.000
_cell.length_b   1.000
_cell.length_c   1.000
_cell.angle_alpha   90.00
_cell.angle_beta   90.00
_cell.angle_gamma   90.00
#
_symmetry.space_group_name_H-M   'P 1'
#
loop_
_entity.id
_entity.type
_entity.pdbx_description
1 polymer ?
#
loop_
_entity_poly.entity_id
_entity_poly.type
_entity_poly.pdbx_seq_one_letter_code
_entity_poly.pdbx_strand_id
1 'polypeptide(L)'
;DGYGVRQNIAEGRRFLVQANARELAAVLSSATASNETTHAWLTWSPHPIPPASQRHPAMPGCPLLSDFGCNVPAPEAHPASRFLAEWYEGRGGIPGPGLRLCSHVGCGRPETRKHEFRRCSVCGAVNYCSRACQALDWKLRHKAECAAVEQWLDEEADGGHAVAGNDDVIAGS
;
A
#
# COMPACT_ATOMS: atom_id res chain seq x y z
N ASP A 1 10.12 -10.37 15.02
CA ASP A 1 10.26 -11.48 14.04
C ASP A 1 10.01 -12.86 14.65
N GLY A 2 9.84 -12.99 15.97
CA GLY A 2 9.46 -14.26 16.60
C GLY A 2 10.63 -15.20 16.91
N TYR A 3 11.87 -14.78 16.63
CA TYR A 3 13.08 -15.59 16.82
C TYR A 3 13.97 -15.11 17.98
N GLY A 4 13.48 -14.21 18.83
CA GLY A 4 14.19 -13.77 20.05
C GLY A 4 15.45 -12.92 19.83
N VAL A 5 15.80 -12.59 18.58
CA VAL A 5 16.94 -11.72 18.25
C VAL A 5 16.49 -10.26 18.18
N ARG A 6 17.18 -9.37 18.89
CA ARG A 6 16.92 -7.93 18.77
C ARG A 6 17.39 -7.43 17.41
N GLN A 7 16.49 -6.83 16.64
CA GLN A 7 16.84 -6.22 15.36
C GLN A 7 17.77 -5.02 15.59
N ASN A 8 19.01 -5.12 15.11
CA ASN A 8 19.97 -4.01 15.09
C ASN A 8 19.86 -3.25 13.76
N ILE A 9 18.95 -2.28 13.72
CA ILE A 9 18.66 -1.50 12.50
C ILE A 9 19.90 -0.75 12.02
N ALA A 10 20.73 -0.22 12.92
CA ALA A 10 21.94 0.52 12.57
C ALA A 10 22.97 -0.37 11.87
N GLU A 11 23.17 -1.58 12.40
CA GLU A 11 24.09 -2.56 11.81
C GLU A 11 23.57 -3.11 10.48
N GLY A 12 22.27 -3.38 10.37
CA GLY A 12 21.64 -3.76 9.11
C GLY A 12 21.83 -2.71 8.02
N ARG A 13 21.67 -1.42 8.36
CA ARG A 13 21.96 -0.30 7.45
C ARG A 13 23.43 -0.27 7.02
N ARG A 14 24.37 -0.45 7.96
CA ARG A 14 25.81 -0.48 7.66
C ARG A 14 26.15 -1.58 6.66
N PHE A 15 25.63 -2.79 6.84
CA PHE A 15 25.85 -3.89 5.90
C PHE A 15 25.29 -3.61 4.51
N LEU A 16 24.09 -3.01 4.43
CA LEU A 16 23.49 -2.66 3.15
C LEU A 16 24.34 -1.66 2.36
N VAL A 17 24.86 -0.63 3.03
CA VAL A 17 25.76 0.36 2.41
C VAL A 17 27.06 -0.31 1.93
N GLN A 18 27.66 -1.16 2.77
CA GLN A 18 28.89 -1.87 2.40
C GLN A 18 28.68 -2.81 1.22
N ALA A 19 27.54 -3.50 1.16
CA ALA A 19 27.19 -4.36 0.03
C ALA A 19 27.02 -3.53 -1.26
N ASN A 20 26.22 -2.46 -1.21
CA ASN A 20 26.01 -1.58 -2.37
C ASN A 20 27.33 -0.96 -2.89
N ALA A 21 28.23 -0.57 -1.99
CA ALA A 21 29.54 -0.04 -2.37
C ALA A 21 30.41 -1.10 -3.07
N ARG A 22 30.36 -2.36 -2.61
CA ARG A 22 31.06 -3.48 -3.25
C ARG A 22 30.50 -3.80 -4.62
N GLU A 23 29.17 -3.81 -4.77
CA GLU A 23 28.50 -4.02 -6.06
C GLU A 23 28.88 -2.92 -7.06
N LEU A 24 28.84 -1.64 -6.64
CA LEU A 24 29.26 -0.52 -7.49
C LEU A 24 30.73 -0.65 -7.90
N ALA A 25 31.62 -0.99 -6.97
CA ALA A 25 33.04 -1.18 -7.26
C ALA A 25 33.27 -2.34 -8.25
N ALA A 26 32.52 -3.43 -8.13
CA ALA A 26 32.58 -4.56 -9.06
C ALA A 26 32.11 -4.16 -10.47
N VAL A 27 30.99 -3.44 -10.57
CA VAL A 27 30.48 -2.91 -11.85
C VAL A 27 31.51 -1.98 -12.50
N LEU A 28 32.06 -1.03 -11.75
CA LEU A 28 33.08 -0.10 -12.27
C LEU A 28 34.34 -0.84 -12.73
N SER A 29 34.82 -1.82 -11.96
CA SER A 29 35.99 -2.64 -12.33
C SER A 29 35.74 -3.43 -13.61
N SER A 30 34.53 -3.97 -13.79
CA SER A 30 34.14 -4.70 -15.00
C SER A 30 34.04 -3.78 -16.22
N ALA A 31 33.48 -2.58 -16.06
CA ALA A 31 33.37 -1.58 -17.13
C ALA A 31 34.75 -1.04 -17.56
N THR A 32 35.69 -0.87 -16.61
CA THR A 32 37.07 -0.49 -16.95
C THR A 32 37.81 -1.60 -17.72
N ALA A 33 37.41 -2.86 -17.55
CA ALA A 33 37.98 -3.99 -18.28
C ALA A 33 37.37 -4.16 -19.68
N SER A 34 36.14 -3.70 -19.92
CA SER A 34 35.45 -3.83 -21.21
C SER A 34 35.62 -2.64 -22.17
N ASN A 35 36.31 -1.57 -21.76
CA ASN A 35 36.51 -0.33 -22.55
C ASN A 35 35.19 0.32 -23.02
N GLU A 36 34.07 0.00 -22.37
CA GLU A 36 32.76 0.59 -22.62
C GLU A 36 32.62 1.93 -21.90
N THR A 37 31.96 2.89 -22.57
CA THR A 37 31.80 4.26 -22.10
C THR A 37 30.96 4.32 -20.81
N THR A 38 31.65 4.41 -19.67
CA THR A 38 31.14 4.47 -18.29
C THR A 38 30.11 5.59 -18.02
N HIS A 39 29.99 6.57 -18.92
CA HIS A 39 29.05 7.68 -18.76
C HIS A 39 27.58 7.29 -18.84
N ALA A 40 27.22 6.17 -19.49
CA ALA A 40 25.81 5.79 -19.62
C ALA A 40 25.21 5.22 -18.31
N TRP A 41 26.03 4.53 -17.50
CA TRP A 41 25.57 3.78 -16.32
C TRP A 41 25.50 4.64 -15.04
N LEU A 42 26.22 5.76 -15.02
CA LEU A 42 26.30 6.69 -13.88
C LEU A 42 25.44 7.94 -14.08
N THR A 43 24.44 7.91 -14.95
CA THR A 43 23.46 9.00 -15.13
C THR A 43 22.48 9.08 -13.95
N TRP A 44 23.00 9.09 -12.72
CA TRP A 44 22.29 9.72 -11.62
C TRP A 44 22.25 11.20 -11.97
N SER A 45 21.11 11.69 -12.43
CA SER A 45 20.89 13.12 -12.65
C SER A 45 20.31 13.70 -11.37
N PRO A 46 21.11 14.30 -10.47
CA PRO A 46 20.52 15.14 -9.44
C PRO A 46 20.07 16.40 -10.18
N HIS A 47 18.77 16.52 -10.46
CA HIS A 47 18.25 17.81 -10.89
C HIS A 47 18.64 18.84 -9.82
N PRO A 48 19.33 19.94 -10.18
CA PRO A 48 19.66 20.97 -9.20
C PRO A 48 18.38 21.60 -8.68
N ILE A 49 18.07 21.36 -7.40
CA ILE A 49 16.97 22.00 -6.69
C ILE A 49 17.32 23.50 -6.57
N PRO A 50 16.50 24.43 -7.11
CA PRO A 50 16.67 25.86 -6.86
C PRO A 50 16.51 26.17 -5.37
N PRO A 51 17.17 27.20 -4.82
CA PRO A 51 17.11 27.49 -3.38
C PRO A 51 15.66 27.76 -2.93
N ALA A 52 15.35 27.17 -1.78
CA ALA A 52 14.02 27.09 -1.18
C ALA A 52 13.32 28.45 -1.03
N SER A 53 12.11 28.56 -1.59
CA SER A 53 11.10 29.49 -1.08
C SER A 53 10.31 28.76 0.03
N GLN A 54 10.37 29.32 1.23
CA GLN A 54 9.69 28.85 2.45
C GLN A 54 8.17 28.86 2.27
N ARG A 55 7.55 27.79 1.74
CA ARG A 55 6.09 27.56 1.90
C ARG A 55 5.52 26.21 1.48
N HIS A 56 6.25 25.09 1.62
CA HIS A 56 5.67 23.76 1.38
C HIS A 56 5.84 22.84 2.59
N PRO A 57 4.75 22.22 3.10
CA PRO A 57 4.84 21.27 4.20
C PRO A 57 5.64 20.04 3.75
N ALA A 58 6.51 19.57 4.62
CA ALA A 58 7.46 18.48 4.37
C ALA A 58 6.75 17.25 3.79
N MET A 59 7.02 16.95 2.52
CA MET A 59 6.64 15.68 1.90
C MET A 59 7.32 14.53 2.66
N PRO A 60 6.62 13.42 2.97
CA PRO A 60 7.19 12.31 3.73
C PRO A 60 8.11 11.48 2.83
N GLY A 61 9.34 11.96 2.64
CA GLY A 61 10.42 11.21 2.00
C GLY A 61 10.78 9.96 2.80
N CYS A 62 11.27 8.93 2.12
CA CYS A 62 11.71 7.69 2.75
C CYS A 62 13.07 7.94 3.44
N PRO A 63 13.17 7.95 4.78
CA PRO A 63 14.38 8.37 5.50
C PRO A 63 15.44 7.26 5.56
N LEU A 64 15.45 6.32 4.61
CA LEU A 64 16.42 5.22 4.63
C LEU A 64 17.86 5.69 4.37
N LEU A 65 18.04 6.86 3.73
CA LEU A 65 19.35 7.43 3.37
C LEU A 65 19.52 8.90 3.79
N SER A 66 18.64 9.41 4.67
CA SER A 66 18.67 10.84 5.06
C SER A 66 20.00 11.23 5.72
N ASP A 67 20.67 10.29 6.39
CA ASP A 67 21.98 10.46 7.02
C ASP A 67 23.12 10.65 5.99
N PHE A 68 22.86 10.39 4.71
CA PHE A 68 23.82 10.50 3.60
C PHE A 68 23.44 11.61 2.58
N GLY A 69 22.45 12.45 2.88
CA GLY A 69 22.03 13.56 2.01
C GLY A 69 21.23 13.14 0.77
N CYS A 70 20.94 11.85 0.59
CA CYS A 70 20.11 11.34 -0.51
C CYS A 70 18.67 11.20 -0.02
N ASN A 71 17.83 12.21 -0.25
CA ASN A 71 16.38 12.04 -0.12
C ASN A 71 15.88 11.32 -1.38
N VAL A 72 15.51 10.05 -1.26
CA VAL A 72 14.77 9.37 -2.33
C VAL A 72 13.36 9.95 -2.29
N PRO A 73 12.91 10.66 -3.34
CA PRO A 73 11.54 11.17 -3.40
C PRO A 73 10.57 10.04 -3.09
N ALA A 74 9.48 10.37 -2.37
CA ALA A 74 8.40 9.40 -2.23
C ALA A 74 8.03 8.90 -3.64
N PRO A 75 7.96 7.57 -3.86
CA PRO A 75 7.66 7.05 -5.18
C PRO A 75 6.40 7.72 -5.72
N GLU A 76 6.54 8.51 -6.79
CA GLU A 76 5.38 9.12 -7.41
C GLU A 76 4.45 8.01 -7.89
N ALA A 77 3.14 8.21 -7.70
CA ALA A 77 2.16 7.29 -8.22
C ALA A 77 2.38 7.13 -9.73
N HIS A 78 2.48 5.88 -10.19
CA HIS A 78 2.67 5.58 -11.61
C HIS A 78 1.59 6.32 -12.43
N PRO A 79 1.92 6.95 -13.58
CA PRO A 79 0.96 7.75 -14.34
C PRO A 79 -0.36 7.02 -14.64
N ALA A 80 -0.28 5.71 -14.93
CA ALA A 80 -1.48 4.89 -15.12
C ALA A 80 -2.34 4.74 -13.84
N SER A 81 -1.72 4.62 -12.67
CA SER A 81 -2.43 4.55 -11.40
C SER A 81 -3.12 5.87 -11.08
N ARG A 82 -2.44 7.00 -11.35
CA ARG A 82 -3.03 8.34 -11.24
C ARG A 82 -4.23 8.49 -12.17
N PHE A 83 -4.06 8.15 -13.45
CA PHE A 83 -5.15 8.16 -14.43
C PHE A 83 -6.35 7.32 -13.97
N LEU A 84 -6.12 6.09 -13.49
CA LEU A 84 -7.21 5.22 -13.05
C LEU A 84 -7.95 5.79 -11.83
N ALA A 85 -7.22 6.35 -10.87
CA ALA A 85 -7.83 6.98 -9.71
C ALA A 85 -8.75 8.13 -10.13
N GLU A 86 -8.23 9.06 -10.93
CA GLU A 86 -8.96 10.22 -11.45
C GLU A 86 -10.15 9.80 -12.35
N TRP A 87 -9.95 8.80 -13.21
CA TRP A 87 -10.97 8.31 -14.13
C TRP A 87 -12.21 7.77 -13.40
N TYR A 88 -12.00 7.00 -12.33
CA TYR A 88 -13.12 6.48 -11.56
C TYR A 88 -13.70 7.52 -10.62
N GLU A 89 -12.90 8.41 -10.04
CA GLU A 89 -13.39 9.52 -9.22
C GLU A 89 -14.38 10.40 -10.03
N GLY A 90 -14.03 10.74 -11.26
CA GLY A 90 -14.91 11.49 -12.18
C GLY A 90 -16.19 10.76 -12.60
N ARG A 91 -16.30 9.44 -12.33
CA ARG A 91 -17.48 8.60 -12.62
C ARG A 91 -18.21 8.14 -11.35
N GLY A 92 -17.99 8.82 -10.23
CA GLY A 92 -18.65 8.50 -8.96
C GLY A 92 -18.05 7.32 -8.21
N GLY A 93 -16.86 6.87 -8.58
CA GLY A 93 -16.09 5.84 -7.84
C GLY A 93 -16.60 4.41 -8.03
N ILE A 94 -17.49 4.15 -8.99
CA ILE A 94 -18.10 2.83 -9.18
C ILE A 94 -17.46 2.14 -10.39
N PRO A 95 -16.63 1.09 -10.19
CA PRO A 95 -16.01 0.37 -11.31
C PRO A 95 -16.95 -0.64 -11.97
N GLY A 96 -18.07 -0.97 -11.33
CA GLY A 96 -19.11 -1.84 -11.86
C GLY A 96 -19.99 -2.41 -10.74
N PRO A 97 -21.08 -3.12 -11.07
CA PRO A 97 -22.00 -3.66 -10.08
C PRO A 97 -21.32 -4.62 -9.09
N GLY A 98 -21.21 -4.20 -7.83
CA GLY A 98 -20.59 -4.99 -6.76
C GLY A 98 -19.08 -5.12 -6.85
N LEU A 99 -18.41 -4.35 -7.73
CA LEU A 99 -16.96 -4.25 -7.80
C LEU A 99 -16.47 -3.04 -7.01
N ARG A 100 -15.31 -3.20 -6.38
CA ARG A 100 -14.73 -2.17 -5.50
C ARG A 100 -13.45 -1.59 -6.08
N LEU A 101 -13.12 -0.37 -5.68
CA LEU A 101 -11.80 0.22 -5.90
C LEU A 101 -10.89 -0.07 -4.71
N CYS A 102 -9.58 -0.09 -4.95
CA CYS A 102 -8.59 -0.11 -3.88
C CYS A 102 -8.71 1.18 -3.06
N SER A 103 -8.81 1.06 -1.73
CA SER A 103 -8.96 2.21 -0.82
C SER A 103 -7.69 3.05 -0.66
N HIS A 104 -6.55 2.62 -1.21
CA HIS A 104 -5.37 3.47 -1.31
C HIS A 104 -5.55 4.48 -2.44
N VAL A 105 -5.65 5.77 -2.08
CA VAL A 105 -5.95 6.88 -3.00
C VAL A 105 -5.05 6.96 -4.25
N GLY A 106 -3.79 6.54 -4.15
CA GLY A 106 -2.85 6.54 -5.29
C GLY A 106 -2.92 5.30 -6.19
N CYS A 107 -3.79 4.33 -5.90
CA CYS A 107 -3.83 3.05 -6.62
C CYS A 107 -4.78 3.08 -7.82
N GLY A 108 -6.04 3.50 -7.61
CA GLY A 108 -7.08 3.54 -8.65
C GLY A 108 -7.51 2.18 -9.21
N ARG A 109 -6.97 1.06 -8.72
CA ARG A 109 -7.23 -0.27 -9.30
C ARG A 109 -8.63 -0.76 -8.95
N PRO A 110 -9.45 -1.15 -9.93
CA PRO A 110 -10.73 -1.80 -9.70
C PRO A 110 -10.57 -3.32 -9.49
N GLU A 111 -11.51 -3.92 -8.77
CA GLU A 111 -11.68 -5.36 -8.75
C GLU A 111 -12.00 -5.87 -10.16
N THR A 112 -11.43 -7.01 -10.54
CA THR A 112 -11.82 -7.73 -11.76
C THR A 112 -12.88 -8.80 -11.47
N ARG A 113 -12.95 -9.24 -10.21
CA ARG A 113 -13.93 -10.20 -9.68
C ARG A 113 -14.42 -9.73 -8.31
N LYS A 114 -15.70 -10.01 -7.99
CA LYS A 114 -16.29 -9.66 -6.70
C LYS A 114 -15.46 -10.23 -5.55
N HIS A 115 -15.16 -9.41 -4.54
CA HIS A 115 -14.43 -9.82 -3.34
C HIS A 115 -12.99 -10.30 -3.60
N GLU A 116 -12.38 -9.89 -4.72
CA GLU A 116 -10.96 -10.13 -4.99
C GLU A 116 -10.08 -9.37 -3.98
N PHE A 117 -10.53 -8.21 -3.51
CA PHE A 117 -9.74 -7.37 -2.60
C PHE A 117 -9.88 -7.80 -1.14
N ARG A 118 -8.77 -7.69 -0.41
CA ARG A 118 -8.72 -8.00 1.01
C ARG A 118 -9.23 -6.81 1.81
N ARG A 119 -10.11 -7.06 2.78
CA ARG A 119 -10.58 -6.04 3.73
C ARG A 119 -9.58 -5.80 4.84
N CYS A 120 -9.60 -4.62 5.43
CA CYS A 120 -8.91 -4.41 6.72
C CYS A 120 -9.51 -5.37 7.75
N SER A 121 -8.67 -6.15 8.43
CA SER A 121 -9.13 -7.12 9.42
C SER A 121 -9.70 -6.49 10.69
N VAL A 122 -9.42 -5.22 10.94
CA VAL A 122 -9.87 -4.50 12.14
C VAL A 122 -11.24 -3.87 11.89
N CYS A 123 -11.36 -3.02 10.88
CA CYS A 123 -12.61 -2.30 10.62
C CYS A 123 -13.48 -2.94 9.54
N GLY A 124 -12.95 -3.80 8.66
CA GLY A 124 -13.72 -4.34 7.53
C GLY A 124 -14.19 -3.33 6.46
N ALA A 125 -14.11 -2.02 6.71
CA ALA A 125 -14.69 -0.97 5.88
C ALA A 125 -13.92 -0.67 4.59
N VAL A 126 -12.59 -0.81 4.62
CA VAL A 126 -11.70 -0.51 3.48
C VAL A 126 -11.21 -1.79 2.81
N ASN A 127 -10.92 -1.72 1.51
CA ASN A 127 -10.55 -2.86 0.65
C ASN A 127 -9.22 -2.58 -0.07
N TYR A 128 -8.32 -3.56 -0.14
CA TYR A 128 -7.00 -3.40 -0.73
C TYR A 128 -6.71 -4.49 -1.76
N CYS A 129 -6.18 -4.08 -2.91
CA CYS A 129 -5.72 -5.01 -3.95
C CYS A 129 -4.46 -5.79 -3.55
N SER A 130 -3.70 -5.31 -2.56
CA SER A 130 -2.46 -5.92 -2.11
C SER A 130 -2.11 -5.52 -0.67
N ARG A 131 -1.23 -6.32 -0.04
CA ARG A 131 -0.65 -5.99 1.28
C ARG A 131 0.18 -4.70 1.24
N ALA A 132 0.81 -4.39 0.11
CA ALA A 132 1.57 -3.16 -0.08
C ALA A 132 0.68 -1.92 -0.02
N CYS A 133 -0.47 -1.93 -0.72
CA CYS A 133 -1.44 -0.84 -0.66
C CYS A 133 -2.00 -0.64 0.76
N GLN A 134 -2.28 -1.73 1.47
CA GLN A 134 -2.71 -1.64 2.87
C GLN A 134 -1.64 -1.00 3.75
N ALA A 135 -0.38 -1.41 3.63
CA ALA A 135 0.70 -0.88 4.46
C ALA A 135 0.97 0.61 4.21
N LEU A 136 0.92 1.04 2.95
CA LEU A 136 1.05 2.45 2.58
C LEU A 136 -0.11 3.27 3.13
N ASP A 137 -1.34 2.84 2.90
CA ASP A 137 -2.53 3.55 3.39
C ASP A 137 -2.57 3.60 4.93
N TRP A 138 -2.15 2.52 5.60
CA TRP A 138 -1.99 2.49 7.05
C TRP A 138 -1.03 3.55 7.57
N LYS A 139 0.14 3.69 6.93
CA LYS A 139 1.16 4.68 7.31
C LYS A 139 0.67 6.11 7.09
N LEU A 140 -0.09 6.35 6.02
CA LEU A 140 -0.46 7.69 5.60
C LEU A 140 -1.72 8.23 6.30
N ARG A 141 -2.72 7.37 6.53
CA ARG A 141 -4.06 7.84 6.94
C ARG A 141 -4.85 6.81 7.74
N HIS A 142 -4.97 5.58 7.24
CA HIS A 142 -5.95 4.63 7.75
C HIS A 142 -5.75 4.29 9.24
N LYS A 143 -4.51 4.32 9.75
CA LYS A 143 -4.25 4.09 11.18
C LYS A 143 -5.03 5.04 12.11
N ALA A 144 -5.23 6.29 11.70
CA ALA A 144 -5.96 7.28 12.49
C ALA A 144 -7.49 7.13 12.37
N GLU A 145 -7.97 6.58 11.26
CA GLU A 145 -9.40 6.44 10.94
C GLU A 145 -9.96 5.04 11.27
N CYS A 146 -9.10 4.08 11.56
CA CYS A 146 -9.49 2.68 11.74
C CYS A 146 -10.19 2.46 13.10
N ALA A 147 -11.51 2.35 13.07
CA ALA A 147 -12.35 1.92 14.20
C ALA A 147 -13.07 0.60 13.89
N ALA A 148 -13.26 -0.26 14.88
CA ALA A 148 -13.95 -1.54 14.71
C ALA A 148 -15.44 -1.31 14.38
N VAL A 149 -16.00 -2.14 13.49
CA VAL A 149 -17.38 -2.02 12.99
C VAL A 149 -18.44 -2.56 13.96
N GLU A 150 -18.05 -3.22 15.05
CA GLU A 150 -18.96 -3.83 16.04
C GLU A 150 -19.88 -2.84 16.79
N GLN A 151 -19.77 -1.52 16.54
CA GLN A 151 -20.61 -0.51 17.21
C GLN A 151 -21.85 -0.08 16.40
N TRP A 152 -22.12 -0.70 15.24
CA TRP A 152 -23.22 -0.29 14.33
C TRP A 152 -24.21 -1.41 13.97
N LEU A 153 -24.23 -2.52 14.71
CA LEU A 153 -25.21 -3.61 14.53
C LEU A 153 -26.21 -3.71 15.70
N ASP A 154 -26.65 -2.58 16.25
CA ASP A 154 -27.85 -2.54 17.08
C ASP A 154 -28.83 -1.54 16.45
N GLU A 155 -30.09 -1.96 16.33
CA GLU A 155 -31.27 -1.20 15.86
C GLU A 155 -31.51 -1.16 14.33
N GLU A 156 -31.93 -2.29 13.75
CA GLU A 156 -33.19 -2.40 12.99
C GLU A 156 -33.32 -3.80 12.37
N ALA A 157 -34.09 -4.69 13.02
CA ALA A 157 -34.90 -5.74 12.38
C ALA A 157 -35.82 -6.38 13.43
N ASP A 158 -36.83 -5.59 13.84
CA ASP A 158 -38.13 -6.18 14.19
C ASP A 158 -38.72 -6.78 12.90
N GLY A 159 -39.19 -8.02 12.98
CA GLY A 159 -39.59 -8.81 11.82
C GLY A 159 -40.00 -10.21 12.22
N GLY A 160 -41.11 -10.33 12.97
CA GLY A 160 -41.66 -11.59 13.45
C GLY A 160 -42.18 -12.52 12.35
N HIS A 161 -41.93 -13.82 12.52
CA HIS A 161 -42.64 -15.00 11.96
C HIS A 161 -41.90 -16.25 12.48
N ALA A 162 -42.43 -17.40 12.89
CA ALA A 162 -43.75 -17.94 13.18
C ALA A 162 -43.51 -19.19 14.05
N VAL A 163 -44.43 -19.52 14.96
CA VAL A 163 -44.35 -20.74 15.77
C VAL A 163 -45.47 -21.70 15.37
N ALA A 164 -45.04 -22.81 14.78
CA ALA A 164 -45.54 -24.19 14.88
C ALA A 164 -47.04 -24.52 14.73
N GLY A 165 -47.32 -25.48 13.84
CA GLY A 165 -48.55 -26.27 13.93
C GLY A 165 -48.83 -27.12 12.69
N ASN A 166 -48.03 -28.16 12.42
CA ASN A 166 -48.55 -29.37 11.79
C ASN A 166 -47.62 -30.57 12.03
N ASP A 167 -48.02 -31.45 12.94
CA ASP A 167 -47.51 -32.83 13.02
C ASP A 167 -48.72 -33.77 12.88
N ASP A 168 -48.96 -34.20 11.66
CA ASP A 168 -49.79 -35.35 11.32
C ASP A 168 -48.96 -36.64 11.44
N VAL A 169 -49.68 -37.76 11.62
CA VAL A 169 -49.28 -39.18 11.52
C VAL A 169 -48.94 -39.88 12.85
N ILE A 170 -49.86 -40.74 13.31
CA ILE A 170 -49.64 -42.19 13.46
C ILE A 170 -50.98 -42.93 13.29
N ALA A 171 -51.01 -43.86 12.34
CA ALA A 171 -52.01 -44.90 12.17
C ALA A 171 -51.63 -46.14 13.00
N GLY A 172 -52.62 -46.93 13.46
CA GLY A 172 -52.36 -48.30 13.89
C GLY A 172 -53.46 -48.96 14.73
N SER A 173 -54.27 -49.76 14.04
CA SER A 173 -54.97 -51.01 14.45
C SER A 173 -55.94 -51.03 15.63
#